data_AF-A0A6A3IEL8-F1
#
_entry.id   AF-A0A6A3IEL8-F1
#
_cell.length_a   1.000
_cell.length_b   1.000
_cell.length_c   1.000
_cell.angle_alpha   90.00
_cell.angle_beta   90.00
_cell.angle_gamma   90.00
#
_symmetry.space_group_name_H-M   'P 1'
#
loop_
_entity.id
_entity.type
_entity.pdbx_description
1 polymer ?
#
loop_
_entity_poly.entity_id
_entity_poly.type
_entity_poly.pdbx_seq_one_letter_code
_entity_poly.pdbx_strand_id
1 'polypeptide(L)' 'MANSPVTVGHITLKEYAEQYFGMDYGDLWRNFGIVIAWIVCFRLLGLLSLRYVNHQKR' A
#
# COMPACT_ATOMS: atom_id res chain seq x y z
N MET A 1 -39.98 -28.60 0.51
CA MET A 1 -38.82 -27.69 0.41
C MET A 1 -38.98 -26.61 1.48
N ALA A 2 -38.60 -26.88 2.74
CA ALA A 2 -38.96 -26.04 3.89
C ALA A 2 -37.76 -25.53 4.71
N ASN A 3 -36.52 -25.85 4.30
CA ASN A 3 -35.31 -25.60 5.09
C ASN A 3 -34.17 -25.01 4.23
N SER A 4 -34.45 -24.09 3.32
CA SER A 4 -33.40 -23.27 2.72
C SER A 4 -33.18 -22.06 3.63
N PRO A 5 -32.01 -21.89 4.26
CA PRO A 5 -31.76 -20.67 5.03
C PRO A 5 -31.94 -19.46 4.12
N VAL A 6 -32.51 -18.42 4.73
CA VAL A 6 -32.90 -17.18 4.07
C VAL A 6 -31.72 -16.64 3.30
N THR A 7 -32.00 -16.25 2.07
CA THR A 7 -31.23 -15.34 1.21
C THR A 7 -30.10 -14.71 2.00
N VAL A 8 -28.85 -15.16 1.75
CA VAL A 8 -27.67 -14.40 2.19
C VAL A 8 -27.97 -12.97 1.76
N GLY A 9 -28.22 -12.11 2.75
CA GLY A 9 -28.60 -10.73 2.52
C GLY A 9 -27.63 -10.14 1.51
N HIS A 10 -28.08 -9.18 0.71
CA HIS A 10 -27.35 -8.57 -0.39
C HIS A 10 -26.08 -7.81 0.06
N ILE A 11 -25.20 -8.43 0.84
CA ILE A 11 -23.85 -7.96 1.08
C ILE A 11 -23.03 -8.48 -0.09
N THR A 12 -22.47 -7.55 -0.84
CA THR A 12 -21.52 -7.91 -1.88
C THR A 12 -20.27 -8.50 -1.22
N LEU A 13 -19.56 -9.42 -1.89
CA LEU A 13 -18.28 -9.97 -1.40
C LEU A 13 -17.31 -8.89 -0.92
N LYS A 14 -17.39 -7.70 -1.54
CA LYS A 14 -16.68 -6.49 -1.14
C LYS A 14 -16.96 -6.09 0.32
N GLU A 15 -18.23 -6.05 0.71
CA GLU A 15 -18.70 -5.57 2.01
C GLU A 15 -18.34 -6.52 3.15
N TYR A 16 -18.38 -7.84 2.89
CA TYR A 16 -17.87 -8.85 3.82
C TYR A 16 -16.37 -8.72 4.03
N ALA A 17 -15.61 -8.52 2.95
CA ALA A 17 -14.16 -8.39 3.04
C ALA A 17 -13.72 -7.06 3.69
N GLU A 18 -14.49 -5.98 3.50
CA GLU A 18 -14.28 -4.68 4.13
C GLU A 18 -14.52 -4.75 5.66
N GLN A 19 -15.58 -5.42 6.11
CA GLN A 19 -15.89 -5.60 7.54
C GLN A 19 -14.97 -6.59 8.28
N TYR A 20 -14.68 -7.76 7.69
CA TYR A 20 -13.97 -8.84 8.38
C TYR A 20 -12.46 -8.81 8.21
N PHE A 21 -11.96 -8.32 7.07
CA PHE A 21 -10.53 -8.25 6.79
C PHE A 21 -9.96 -6.85 6.96
N GLY A 22 -10.79 -5.87 7.35
CA GLY A 22 -10.35 -4.50 7.57
C GLY A 22 -9.64 -3.95 6.32
N MET A 23 -10.16 -4.26 5.13
CA MET A 23 -9.68 -3.67 3.87
C MET A 23 -10.05 -2.19 3.83
N ASP A 24 -9.42 -1.42 4.69
CA ASP A 24 -9.35 0.01 4.59
C ASP A 24 -8.41 0.29 3.42
N TYR A 25 -8.98 0.59 2.25
CA TYR A 25 -8.22 0.98 1.06
C TYR A 25 -7.26 2.15 1.34
N GLY A 26 -7.41 2.88 2.46
CA GLY A 26 -6.49 3.91 2.92
C GLY A 26 -5.14 3.39 3.43
N ASP A 27 -5.08 2.21 4.06
CA ASP A 27 -3.84 1.71 4.68
C ASP A 27 -2.88 1.09 3.65
N LEU A 28 -3.41 0.58 2.54
CA LEU A 28 -2.60 0.10 1.41
C LEU A 28 -1.77 1.24 0.82
N TRP A 29 -2.37 2.42 0.66
CA TRP A 29 -1.69 3.63 0.18
C TRP A 29 -0.62 4.13 1.14
N ARG A 30 -0.84 3.99 2.46
CA ARG A 30 0.14 4.39 3.46
C ARG A 30 1.40 3.52 3.41
N ASN A 31 1.23 2.19 3.42
CA ASN A 31 2.35 1.25 3.33
C ASN A 31 3.09 1.39 1.99
N PHE A 32 2.35 1.50 0.89
CA PHE A 32 2.93 1.71 -0.44
C PHE A 32 3.69 3.04 -0.52
N GLY A 33 3.13 4.11 0.05
CA GLY A 33 3.77 5.42 0.14
C GLY A 33 5.07 5.40 0.95
N ILE A 34 5.12 4.66 2.06
CA ILE A 34 6.33 4.51 2.88
C ILE A 34 7.47 3.84 2.08
N VAL A 35 7.17 2.77 1.34
CA VAL A 35 8.19 2.09 0.52
C VAL A 35 8.70 3.01 -0.60
N ILE A 36 7.80 3.71 -1.28
CA ILE A 36 8.20 4.69 -2.31
C ILE A 36 9.05 5.81 -1.71
N ALA A 37 8.69 6.34 -0.54
CA ALA A 37 9.45 7.38 0.14
C ALA A 37 10.89 6.93 0.44
N TRP A 38 11.07 5.68 0.92
CA TRP A 38 12.40 5.11 1.15
C TRP A 38 13.21 4.95 -0.15
N ILE A 39 12.60 4.47 -1.23
CA ILE A 39 13.26 4.35 -2.54
C ILE A 39 13.77 5.72 -2.99
N VAL A 40 12.92 6.74 -2.95
CA VAL A 40 13.29 8.11 -3.34
C VAL A 40 14.40 8.65 -2.45
N CYS A 41 14.30 8.45 -1.12
CA CYS A 41 15.32 8.88 -0.17
C CYS A 41 16.70 8.28 -0.50
N PHE A 42 16.80 6.96 -0.66
CA PHE A 42 18.06 6.31 -1.02
C PHE A 42 18.59 6.74 -2.39
N ARG A 43 17.70 6.97 -3.37
CA ARG A 43 18.10 7.49 -4.68
C ARG A 43 18.71 8.88 -4.59
N LEU A 44 18.11 9.77 -3.80
CA LEU A 44 18.64 11.11 -3.56
C LEU A 44 19.99 11.08 -2.83
N LEU A 45 20.11 10.25 -1.79
CA LEU A 45 21.39 10.05 -1.09
C LEU A 45 22.48 9.52 -2.01
N GLY A 46 22.15 8.56 -2.89
CA GLY A 46 23.07 8.04 -3.89
C GLY A 46 23.53 9.11 -4.89
N LEU A 47 22.58 9.90 -5.41
CA LEU A 47 22.88 11.03 -6.31
C LEU A 47 23.72 12.11 -5.62
N LEU A 48 23.43 12.43 -4.36
CA LEU A 48 24.21 13.38 -3.57
C LEU A 48 25.62 12.87 -3.34
N SER A 49 25.78 11.60 -2.97
CA SER A 49 27.08 10.96 -2.81
C SER A 49 27.89 11.04 -4.09
N LEU A 50 27.30 10.66 -5.23
CA LEU A 50 27.95 10.77 -6.54
C LEU A 50 28.30 12.22 -6.88
N ARG A 51 27.42 13.19 -6.60
CA ARG A 51 27.69 14.62 -6.83
C ARG A 51 28.86 15.10 -5.98
N TYR A 52 28.95 14.68 -4.72
CA TYR A 52 30.01 15.08 -3.80
C TYR A 52 31.35 14.44 -4.19
N VAL A 53 31.35 13.14 -4.45
CA VAL A 53 32.53 12.39 -4.95
C VAL A 53 33.00 12.96 -6.30
N ASN A 54 32.08 13.30 -7.20
CA ASN A 54 32.42 13.91 -8.47
C ASN A 54 32.94 15.36 -8.32
N HIS A 55 32.47 16.10 -7.30
CA HIS A 55 33.01 17.43 -7.00
C HIS A 55 34.43 17.39 -6.44
N GLN A 56 34.78 16.37 -5.65
CA GLN A 56 36.13 16.25 -5.08
C GLN A 56 37.19 15.86 -6.13
N LYS A 57 36.78 15.29 -7.27
CA LYS A 57 37.68 14.87 -8.35
C LYS A 57 37.98 15.96 -9.39
N ARG A 58 37.32 17.13 -9.30
CA ARG A 58 37.49 18.25 -10.22
C ARG A 58 38.05 19.45 -9.47
#